data_AF-A0A925F5E3-F1
#
_entry.id   AF-A0A925F5E3-F1
#
_cell.length_a   1.000
_cell.length_b   1.000
_cell.length_c   1.000
_cell.angle_alpha   90.00
_cell.angle_beta   90.00
_cell.angle_gamma   90.00
#
_symmetry.space_group_name_H-M   'P 1'
#
loop_
_entity.id
_entity.type
_entity.pdbx_description
1 polymer ?
#
loop_
_entity_poly.entity_id
_entity_poly.type
_entity_poly.pdbx_seq_one_letter_code
_entity_poly.pdbx_strand_id
1 'polypeptide(L)' 'IRAVDGKNIEMARFGLSGDASYNGMCSMVFAEVYRKDAGWKFRALGNPHQTDLFVHLLQNYLPQRA' A
#
# COMPACT_ATOMS: atom_id res chain seq x y z
N ILE A 1 3.33 -4.30 -9.47
CA ILE A 1 2.48 -3.07 -9.47
C ILE A 1 3.38 -1.83 -9.50
N ARG A 2 2.94 -0.72 -10.12
CA ARG A 2 3.67 0.56 -10.11
C ARG A 2 2.72 1.75 -9.98
N ALA A 3 3.21 2.86 -9.41
CA ALA A 3 2.54 4.15 -9.40
C ALA A 3 3.31 5.16 -10.25
N VAL A 4 2.58 5.97 -11.00
CA VAL A 4 3.10 7.08 -11.81
C VAL A 4 2.33 8.35 -11.50
N ASP A 5 3.00 9.49 -11.55
CA ASP A 5 2.34 10.79 -11.41
C ASP A 5 1.69 11.25 -12.73
N GLY A 6 1.03 12.41 -12.69
CA GLY A 6 0.39 13.01 -13.87
C GLY A 6 1.36 13.45 -14.98
N LYS A 7 2.67 13.44 -14.72
CA LYS A 7 3.74 13.70 -15.70
C LYS A 7 4.38 12.39 -16.19
N ASN A 8 3.79 11.24 -15.86
CA ASN A 8 4.26 9.91 -16.21
C ASN A 8 5.61 9.54 -15.56
N ILE A 9 5.98 10.19 -14.46
CA ILE A 9 7.18 9.87 -13.68
C ILE A 9 6.82 8.77 -12.69
N GLU A 10 7.62 7.70 -12.67
CA GLU A 10 7.42 6.59 -11.76
C GLU A 10 7.76 6.97 -10.32
N MET A 11 6.78 6.79 -9.42
CA MET A 11 6.89 7.13 -8.00
C MET A 11 7.23 5.90 -7.14
N ALA A 12 6.79 4.71 -7.56
CA ALA A 12 7.05 3.46 -6.85
C ALA A 12 6.79 2.25 -7.76
N ARG A 13 7.51 1.15 -7.48
CA ARG A 13 7.33 -0.16 -8.13
C ARG A 13 7.61 -1.28 -7.15
N PHE A 14 6.72 -2.28 -7.14
CA PHE A 14 6.93 -3.55 -6.46
C PHE A 14 6.78 -4.71 -7.45
N GLY A 15 7.79 -5.57 -7.50
CA GLY A 15 7.79 -6.82 -8.25
C GLY A 15 7.29 -7.97 -7.37
N LEU A 16 6.02 -8.34 -7.53
CA LEU A 16 5.36 -9.30 -6.63
C LEU A 16 5.82 -10.75 -6.84
N SER A 17 6.22 -11.11 -8.07
CA SER A 17 6.61 -12.48 -8.41
C SER A 17 8.11 -12.73 -8.33
N GLY A 18 8.92 -11.68 -8.14
CA GLY A 18 10.38 -11.76 -8.17
C GLY A 18 11.03 -11.72 -6.79
N ASP A 19 10.23 -11.63 -5.73
CA ASP A 19 10.70 -11.44 -4.37
C ASP A 19 10.04 -12.47 -3.45
N ALA A 20 10.86 -13.33 -2.85
CA ALA A 20 10.41 -14.42 -2.00
C ALA A 20 9.70 -13.96 -0.73
N SER A 21 9.83 -12.69 -0.33
CA SER A 21 9.09 -12.11 0.79
C SER A 21 7.57 -12.06 0.55
N TYR A 22 7.12 -12.18 -0.70
CA TYR A 22 5.71 -12.26 -1.07
C TYR A 22 5.18 -13.70 -1.18
N ASN A 23 6.01 -14.71 -0.94
CA ASN A 23 5.57 -16.11 -1.02
C ASN A 23 4.49 -16.41 0.04
N GLY A 24 3.36 -16.95 -0.40
CA GLY A 24 2.22 -17.24 0.48
C GLY A 24 1.48 -16.00 0.97
N MET A 25 1.77 -14.82 0.40
CA MET A 25 1.04 -13.58 0.67
C MET A 25 -0.09 -13.42 -0.34
N CYS A 26 -1.28 -13.11 0.15
CA CYS A 26 -2.51 -13.06 -0.64
C CYS A 26 -2.94 -11.63 -0.97
N SER A 27 -2.49 -10.65 -0.19
CA SER A 27 -2.76 -9.23 -0.45
C SER A 27 -1.60 -8.34 -0.01
N MET A 28 -1.63 -7.05 -0.39
CA MET A 28 -0.59 -6.09 -0.03
C MET A 28 -1.18 -4.69 0.10
N VAL A 29 -0.81 -3.96 1.17
CA VAL A 29 -0.98 -2.51 1.24
C VAL A 29 0.14 -1.86 0.44
N PHE A 30 -0.17 -1.43 -0.77
CA PHE A 30 0.80 -0.89 -1.72
C PHE A 30 1.41 0.44 -1.25
N ALA A 31 0.57 1.40 -0.90
CA ALA A 31 0.98 2.75 -0.57
C ALA A 31 -0.13 3.47 0.20
N GLU A 32 0.22 4.62 0.76
CA GLU A 32 -0.73 5.56 1.34
C GLU A 32 -0.59 6.94 0.67
N VAL A 33 -1.69 7.69 0.70
CA VAL A 33 -1.74 9.09 0.31
C VAL A 33 -2.32 9.87 1.48
N TYR A 34 -1.56 10.83 1.99
CA TYR A 34 -1.94 11.59 3.18
C TYR A 34 -1.75 13.08 2.97
N ARG A 35 -2.53 13.87 3.72
CA ARG A 35 -2.40 15.32 3.73
C ARG A 35 -1.09 15.71 4.42
N LYS A 36 -0.31 16.53 3.75
CA LYS A 36 0.89 17.14 4.32
C LYS A 36 0.98 18.57 3.81
N ASP A 37 1.09 19.52 4.74
CA ASP A 37 1.09 20.95 4.46
C ASP A 37 -0.16 21.36 3.64
N ALA A 38 0.01 22.13 2.57
CA ALA A 38 -1.08 22.51 1.67
C ALA A 38 -1.41 21.44 0.59
N GLY A 39 -0.78 20.26 0.66
CA GLY A 39 -0.80 19.28 -0.42
C GLY A 39 -1.12 17.85 0.00
N TRP A 40 -0.84 16.93 -0.93
CA TRP A 40 -0.90 15.49 -0.74
C TRP A 40 0.48 14.90 -0.92
N LYS A 41 0.84 13.93 -0.07
CA LYS A 41 2.06 13.16 -0.20
C LYS A 41 1.73 11.70 -0.39
N PHE A 42 2.43 11.08 -1.33
CA PHE A 42 2.41 9.64 -1.57
C PHE A 42 3.58 8.99 -0.83
N ARG A 43 3.33 7.88 -0.13
CA ARG A 43 4.37 7.04 0.48
C ARG A 43 4.13 5.58 0.12
N ALA A 44 5.11 4.96 -0.52
CA ALA A 44 5.12 3.52 -0.76
C ALA A 44 5.28 2.77 0.57
N LEU A 45 4.48 1.72 0.76
CA LEU A 45 4.51 0.87 1.95
C LEU A 45 4.96 -0.55 1.60
N GLY A 46 4.26 -1.20 0.67
CA GLY A 46 4.61 -2.55 0.21
C GLY A 46 4.39 -3.63 1.28
N ASN A 47 3.45 -3.44 2.20
CA ASN A 47 3.26 -4.38 3.32
C ASN A 47 2.42 -5.59 2.86
N PRO A 48 2.97 -6.81 2.80
CA PRO A 48 2.22 -7.97 2.39
C PRO A 48 1.41 -8.58 3.54
N HIS A 49 0.34 -9.29 3.19
CA HIS A 49 -0.52 -9.99 4.14
C HIS A 49 -0.92 -11.37 3.61
N GLN A 50 -0.96 -12.36 4.49
CA GLN A 50 -1.36 -13.73 4.17
C GLN A 50 -2.87 -13.90 3.93
N THR A 51 -3.67 -12.89 4.30
CA THR A 51 -5.12 -12.90 4.09
C THR A 51 -5.48 -12.04 2.89
N ASP A 52 -6.50 -12.46 2.15
CA ASP A 52 -7.19 -11.66 1.12
C ASP A 52 -8.48 -11.03 1.66
N LEU A 53 -8.84 -11.28 2.92
CA LEU A 53 -10.01 -10.71 3.57
C LEU A 53 -9.76 -9.24 3.89
N PHE A 54 -10.26 -8.38 3.02
CA PHE A 54 -10.14 -6.92 3.13
C PHE A 54 -10.59 -6.37 4.49
N VAL A 55 -11.62 -6.97 5.11
CA VAL A 55 -12.13 -6.56 6.42
C VAL A 55 -11.07 -6.66 7.52
N HIS A 56 -10.24 -7.70 7.50
CA HIS A 56 -9.15 -7.84 8.49
C HIS A 56 -8.12 -6.72 8.35
N LEU A 57 -7.85 -6.26 7.13
CA LEU A 57 -6.93 -5.14 6.90
C LEU A 57 -7.56 -3.81 7.31
N LEU A 58 -8.85 -3.62 7.02
CA LEU A 58 -9.58 -2.39 7.34
C LEU A 58 -9.68 -2.10 8.83
N GLN A 59 -9.72 -3.12 9.69
CA GLN A 59 -9.80 -2.95 11.14
C GLN A 59 -8.71 -2.01 11.68
N ASN A 60 -7.52 -2.02 11.08
CA ASN A 60 -6.41 -1.13 11.46
C ASN A 60 -6.65 0.35 11.15
N TYR A 61 -7.65 0.66 10.31
CA TYR A 61 -7.98 2.02 9.87
C TYR A 61 -9.32 2.52 10.43
N LEU A 62 -10.03 1.68 11.19
CA LEU A 62 -11.23 2.12 11.87
C LEU A 62 -10.86 3.05 13.03
N PRO A 63 -11.69 4.07 13.32
CA PRO A 63 -11.49 4.89 14.50
C PRO A 63 -11.50 4.01 15.74
N GLN A 64 -10.49 4.17 16.61
CA GLN A 64 -10.55 3.56 17.94
C GLN A 64 -11.68 4.25 18.71
N ARG A 65 -12.64 3.46 19.19
CA ARG A 65 -13.68 3.98 20.08
C ARG A 65 -12.99 4.40 21.39
N ALA A 66 -13.23 5.64 21.79
CA ALA A 66 -12.82 6.18 23.09
C ALA A 66 -13.56 5.46 24.24
#